data_AF-A0A952P8W5-F1
#
_entry.id   AF-A0A952P8W5-F1
#
_cell.length_a   1.000
_cell.length_b   1.000
_cell.length_c   1.000
_cell.angle_alpha   90.00
_cell.angle_beta   90.00
_cell.angle_gamma   90.00
#
_symmetry.space_group_name_H-M   'P 1'
#
loop_
_entity.id
_entity.type
_entity.pdbx_description
1 polymer ?
#
loop_
_entity_poly.entity_id
_entity_poly.type
_entity_poly.pdbx_seq_one_letter_code
_entity_poly.pdbx_strand_id
1 'polypeptide(L)'
;MMHLKHILRVFIITILLSQISISAEFKSLQEKVNYFKNLYKVDCLSEKITDNFGNGFESLYGTRNMRTILYGIAYRGGSNNFYHKTDKRDNHNPLPPDGLNHLCMHGFSNAVYLYSKNFATADKIQVNPETGDTLYYHQNSGNDRKDLKVILLMVKEVIDNPDLGPLYLHCWNGWHQSGYVSAATLMQFCNFSNEEAYNYWMDNTDGVNKGYDNVKKMVRNFKKFDDISIDEETRKLICPCTK
;
A
#
# COMPACT_ATOMS: atom_id res chain seq x y z
N MET A 1 12.80 -41.72 58.96
CA MET A 1 12.58 -40.31 58.57
C MET A 1 13.19 -40.09 57.19
N MET A 2 12.45 -40.34 56.11
CA MET A 2 12.71 -39.73 54.80
C MET A 2 11.51 -39.96 53.88
N HIS A 3 10.86 -38.87 53.50
CA HIS A 3 9.64 -38.80 52.69
C HIS A 3 9.89 -39.20 51.24
N LEU A 4 9.09 -40.13 50.73
CA LEU A 4 8.93 -40.39 49.30
C LEU A 4 7.95 -39.34 48.74
N LYS A 5 8.47 -38.32 48.05
CA LYS A 5 7.64 -37.33 47.33
C LYS A 5 7.40 -37.82 45.90
N HIS A 6 6.14 -38.16 45.60
CA HIS A 6 5.65 -38.37 44.25
C HIS A 6 5.74 -37.06 43.45
N ILE A 7 6.53 -37.04 42.37
CA ILE A 7 6.55 -35.96 41.39
C ILE A 7 5.59 -36.35 40.27
N LEU A 8 4.38 -35.80 40.33
CA LEU A 8 3.39 -35.84 39.25
C LEU A 8 3.88 -34.90 38.13
N ARG A 9 4.46 -35.44 37.06
CA ARG A 9 4.83 -34.66 35.87
C ARG A 9 3.57 -34.41 35.03
N VAL A 10 3.00 -33.22 35.17
CA VAL A 10 1.95 -32.72 34.26
C VAL A 10 2.63 -32.36 32.94
N PHE A 11 2.37 -33.14 31.89
CA PHE A 11 2.73 -32.77 30.52
C PHE A 11 1.74 -31.71 30.03
N ILE A 12 2.18 -30.45 29.99
CA ILE A 12 1.46 -29.40 29.26
C ILE A 12 1.76 -29.63 27.79
N ILE A 13 0.79 -30.20 27.07
CA ILE A 13 0.81 -30.27 25.61
C ILE A 13 0.48 -28.87 25.09
N THR A 14 1.51 -28.09 24.77
CA THR A 14 1.36 -26.89 23.96
C THR A 14 1.01 -27.32 22.54
N ILE A 15 -0.27 -27.24 22.20
CA ILE A 15 -0.75 -27.35 20.82
C ILE A 15 -0.19 -26.13 20.09
N LEU A 16 0.92 -26.32 19.36
CA LEU A 16 1.33 -25.41 18.32
C LEU A 16 0.22 -25.44 17.25
N LEU A 17 -0.64 -24.43 17.26
CA LEU A 17 -1.44 -24.10 16.09
C LEU A 17 -0.46 -23.68 15.00
N SER A 18 -0.09 -24.63 14.14
CA SER A 18 0.50 -24.31 12.85
C SER A 18 -0.53 -23.49 12.09
N GLN A 19 -0.28 -22.19 11.97
CA GLN A 19 -0.99 -21.40 10.97
C GLN A 19 -0.60 -21.99 9.62
N ILE A 20 -1.53 -22.69 8.99
CA ILE A 20 -1.39 -23.08 7.60
C ILE A 20 -1.53 -21.78 6.83
N SER A 21 -0.39 -21.17 6.48
CA SER A 21 -0.34 -20.00 5.60
C SER A 21 -0.73 -20.44 4.20
N ILE A 22 -2.03 -20.42 3.94
CA ILE A 22 -2.59 -20.51 2.59
C ILE A 22 -2.24 -19.17 1.94
N SER A 23 -1.42 -19.19 0.88
CA SER A 23 -1.36 -18.08 -0.07
C SER A 23 -2.79 -17.71 -0.41
N ALA A 24 -3.22 -16.48 -0.18
CA ALA A 24 -4.61 -16.10 -0.42
C ALA A 24 -4.87 -16.08 -1.93
N GLU A 25 -5.13 -17.26 -2.50
CA GLU A 25 -5.58 -17.43 -3.87
C GLU A 25 -7.04 -16.99 -3.90
N PHE A 26 -7.27 -15.77 -4.39
CA PHE A 26 -8.60 -15.20 -4.46
C PHE A 26 -9.32 -15.74 -5.68
N LYS A 27 -10.48 -16.38 -5.48
CA LYS A 27 -11.28 -16.94 -6.59
C LYS A 27 -11.95 -15.86 -7.43
N SER A 28 -11.96 -14.62 -6.94
CA SER A 28 -12.55 -13.47 -7.61
C SER A 28 -12.01 -12.14 -7.07
N LEU A 29 -12.17 -11.08 -7.87
CA LEU A 29 -11.90 -9.71 -7.45
C LEU A 29 -12.71 -9.31 -6.19
N GLN A 30 -13.97 -9.76 -6.10
CA GLN A 30 -14.84 -9.49 -4.94
C GLN A 30 -14.26 -10.07 -3.64
N GLU A 31 -13.73 -11.29 -3.70
CA GLU A 31 -13.11 -11.95 -2.54
C GLU A 31 -11.86 -11.20 -2.08
N LYS A 32 -10.99 -10.82 -3.02
CA LYS A 32 -9.80 -10.01 -2.79
C LYS A 32 -10.15 -8.67 -2.13
N VAL A 33 -11.11 -7.94 -2.68
CA VAL A 33 -11.59 -6.67 -2.14
C VAL A 33 -12.11 -6.84 -0.72
N ASN A 34 -12.95 -7.84 -0.47
CA ASN A 34 -13.51 -8.10 0.85
C ASN A 34 -12.44 -8.48 1.88
N TYR A 35 -11.46 -9.30 1.47
CA TYR A 35 -10.34 -9.67 2.31
C TYR A 35 -9.59 -8.42 2.82
N PHE A 36 -9.14 -7.56 1.90
CA PHE A 36 -8.36 -6.38 2.27
C PHE A 36 -9.18 -5.31 3.01
N LYS A 37 -10.48 -5.18 2.72
CA LYS A 37 -11.40 -4.34 3.51
C LYS A 37 -11.47 -4.81 4.96
N ASN A 38 -11.67 -6.11 5.17
CA ASN A 38 -11.76 -6.70 6.50
C ASN A 38 -10.42 -6.68 7.25
N LEU A 39 -9.31 -6.81 6.53
CA LEU A 39 -7.97 -6.79 7.10
C LEU A 39 -7.62 -5.41 7.65
N TYR A 40 -7.81 -4.36 6.85
CA TYR A 40 -7.38 -3.01 7.23
C TYR A 40 -8.45 -2.16 7.93
N LYS A 41 -9.73 -2.53 7.80
CA LYS A 41 -10.85 -1.88 8.50
C LYS A 41 -10.88 -0.35 8.30
N VAL A 42 -10.60 0.07 7.08
CA VAL A 42 -10.70 1.47 6.64
C VAL A 42 -11.82 1.61 5.60
N ASP A 43 -12.70 2.57 5.81
CA ASP A 43 -13.92 2.74 5.00
C ASP A 43 -13.75 3.82 3.92
N CYS A 44 -13.08 4.92 4.23
CA CYS A 44 -12.94 6.04 3.32
C CYS A 44 -11.48 6.37 2.99
N LEU A 45 -11.29 7.07 1.87
CA LEU A 45 -9.99 7.49 1.33
C LEU A 45 -9.13 8.31 2.32
N SER A 46 -9.76 8.99 3.28
CA SER A 46 -9.11 9.84 4.29
C SER A 46 -8.73 9.12 5.58
N GLU A 47 -8.89 7.80 5.65
CA GLU A 47 -8.46 6.99 6.79
C GLU A 47 -7.05 6.44 6.57
N LYS A 48 -6.29 6.26 7.67
CA LYS A 48 -4.90 5.82 7.65
C LYS A 48 -4.82 4.40 8.19
N ILE A 49 -4.16 3.52 7.45
CA ILE A 49 -3.75 2.19 7.89
C ILE A 49 -2.51 2.31 8.78
N THR A 50 -1.55 3.14 8.36
CA THR A 50 -0.43 3.58 9.19
C THR A 50 -0.38 5.11 9.25
N ASP A 51 -0.10 5.64 10.43
CA ASP A 51 -0.06 7.07 10.69
C ASP A 51 1.24 7.72 10.15
N ASN A 52 1.42 9.01 10.43
CA ASN A 52 2.62 9.75 9.99
C ASN A 52 3.93 9.27 10.62
N PHE A 53 3.89 8.39 11.61
CA PHE A 53 5.03 7.84 12.33
C PHE A 53 5.16 6.32 12.11
N GLY A 54 4.31 5.76 11.24
CA GLY A 54 4.24 4.34 10.91
C GLY A 54 3.50 3.48 11.94
N ASN A 55 2.79 4.06 12.90
CA ASN A 55 1.96 3.29 13.86
C ASN A 55 0.57 3.00 13.29
N GLY A 56 -0.16 2.06 13.89
CA GLY A 56 -1.55 1.74 13.54
C GLY A 56 -1.70 0.26 13.23
N PHE A 57 -1.28 -0.15 12.03
CA PHE A 57 -1.19 -1.54 11.63
C PHE A 57 0.26 -2.03 11.68
N GLU A 58 0.68 -2.57 12.83
CA GLU A 58 2.10 -2.91 13.10
C GLU A 58 2.72 -3.85 12.07
N SER A 59 1.94 -4.77 11.50
CA SER A 59 2.45 -5.70 10.49
C SER A 59 2.74 -5.04 9.13
N LEU A 60 2.43 -3.75 8.98
CA LEU A 60 2.83 -2.89 7.84
C LEU A 60 3.84 -1.81 8.27
N TYR A 61 4.51 -2.00 9.42
CA TYR A 61 5.57 -1.09 9.88
C TYR A 61 6.68 -0.95 8.83
N GLY A 62 7.33 0.20 8.79
CA GLY A 62 8.21 0.60 7.69
C GLY A 62 7.49 1.39 6.58
N THR A 63 6.16 1.27 6.50
CA THR A 63 5.31 2.26 5.82
C THR A 63 4.89 3.38 6.77
N ARG A 64 4.48 4.53 6.22
CA ARG A 64 3.82 5.61 6.96
C ARG A 64 2.80 6.30 6.08
N ASN A 65 1.84 6.98 6.70
CA ASN A 65 0.72 7.64 6.02
C ASN A 65 0.04 6.71 4.99
N MET A 66 -0.06 5.42 5.30
CA MET A 66 -0.60 4.46 4.35
C MET A 66 -2.12 4.61 4.27
N ARG A 67 -2.65 4.69 3.04
CA ARG A 67 -4.08 4.83 2.78
C ARG A 67 -4.49 3.96 1.60
N THR A 68 -5.72 3.48 1.62
CA THR A 68 -6.33 2.84 0.46
C THR A 68 -6.59 3.87 -0.63
N ILE A 69 -6.27 3.51 -1.88
CA ILE A 69 -6.71 4.23 -3.08
C ILE A 69 -7.89 3.47 -3.69
N LEU A 70 -7.70 2.17 -3.90
CA LEU A 70 -8.65 1.21 -4.45
C LEU A 70 -8.56 -0.07 -3.61
N TYR A 71 -9.67 -0.56 -3.07
CA TYR A 71 -9.67 -1.68 -2.13
C TYR A 71 -9.05 -2.94 -2.72
N GLY A 72 -8.03 -3.48 -2.05
CA GLY A 72 -7.32 -4.68 -2.50
C GLY A 72 -6.52 -4.50 -3.79
N ILE A 73 -6.46 -3.30 -4.35
CA ILE A 73 -5.79 -3.05 -5.64
C ILE A 73 -4.60 -2.13 -5.46
N ALA A 74 -4.81 -0.94 -4.88
CA ALA A 74 -3.78 0.08 -4.82
C ALA A 74 -3.84 0.86 -3.51
N TYR A 75 -2.67 1.07 -2.93
CA TYR A 75 -2.45 1.78 -1.69
C TYR A 75 -1.39 2.85 -1.92
N ARG A 76 -1.52 3.98 -1.23
CA ARG A 76 -0.48 5.01 -1.21
C ARG A 76 0.14 5.15 0.17
N GLY A 77 1.36 5.68 0.23
CA GLY A 77 1.94 6.14 1.49
C GLY A 77 3.35 6.68 1.33
N GLY A 78 4.12 6.63 2.42
CA GLY A 78 5.51 7.03 2.49
C GLY A 78 6.39 5.98 3.16
N SER A 79 7.69 6.25 3.21
CA SER A 79 8.69 5.39 3.84
C SER A 79 8.97 5.85 5.27
N ASN A 80 8.88 4.95 6.25
CA ASN A 80 9.06 5.28 7.66
C ASN A 80 10.52 5.39 8.10
N ASN A 81 11.35 6.08 7.30
CA ASN A 81 12.79 6.18 7.51
C ASN A 81 13.17 7.04 8.71
N PHE A 82 12.68 8.28 8.73
CA PHE A 82 13.07 9.25 9.77
C PHE A 82 12.49 8.91 11.15
N TYR A 83 11.27 8.36 11.18
CA TYR A 83 10.59 7.95 12.40
C TYR A 83 10.74 6.46 12.72
N HIS A 84 11.64 5.76 12.02
CA HIS A 84 11.92 4.37 12.31
C HIS A 84 12.35 4.20 13.78
N LYS A 85 11.90 3.14 14.46
CA LYS A 85 12.14 2.94 15.90
C LYS A 85 13.58 2.50 16.16
N THR A 86 14.12 1.64 15.30
CA THR A 86 15.39 0.92 15.54
C THR A 86 16.44 1.12 14.43
N ASP A 87 16.02 1.52 13.23
CA ASP A 87 16.88 1.68 12.05
C ASP A 87 16.56 3.00 11.33
N LYS A 88 16.86 4.12 12.01
CA LYS A 88 16.57 5.46 11.47
C LYS A 88 17.49 5.77 10.31
N ARG A 89 16.90 6.25 9.23
CA ARG A 89 17.61 6.66 8.01
C ARG A 89 17.16 8.05 7.60
N ASP A 90 17.96 8.71 6.75
CA ASP A 90 17.53 9.96 6.13
C ASP A 90 16.16 9.78 5.44
N ASN A 91 15.30 10.78 5.54
CA ASN A 91 13.93 10.67 5.02
C ASN A 91 13.91 10.49 3.49
N HIS A 92 14.95 10.94 2.79
CA HIS A 92 15.07 10.87 1.34
C HIS A 92 15.61 9.52 0.86
N ASN A 93 15.09 8.44 1.43
CA ASN A 93 15.42 7.07 1.08
C ASN A 93 14.17 6.33 0.59
N PRO A 94 14.35 5.24 -0.17
CA PRO A 94 13.29 4.28 -0.46
C PRO A 94 12.75 3.63 0.82
N LEU A 95 11.82 2.68 0.69
CA LEU A 95 11.32 1.91 1.84
C LEU A 95 12.48 1.26 2.62
N PRO A 96 12.36 1.13 3.95
CA PRO A 96 13.28 0.30 4.71
C PRO A 96 13.10 -1.18 4.34
N PRO A 97 14.16 -2.01 4.45
CA PRO A 97 14.08 -3.42 4.04
C PRO A 97 12.96 -4.19 4.74
N ASP A 98 12.74 -3.93 6.03
CA ASP A 98 11.63 -4.51 6.80
C ASP A 98 10.26 -4.03 6.28
N GLY A 99 10.13 -2.76 5.88
CA GLY A 99 8.92 -2.27 5.22
C GLY A 99 8.59 -2.98 3.90
N LEU A 100 9.60 -3.33 3.10
CA LEU A 100 9.40 -4.14 1.89
C LEU A 100 9.00 -5.58 2.24
N ASN A 101 9.65 -6.16 3.25
CA ASN A 101 9.33 -7.50 3.73
C ASN A 101 7.89 -7.58 4.26
N HIS A 102 7.48 -6.64 5.11
CA HIS A 102 6.12 -6.55 5.62
C HIS A 102 5.07 -6.42 4.51
N LEU A 103 5.30 -5.60 3.48
CA LEU A 103 4.41 -5.55 2.32
C LEU A 103 4.31 -6.91 1.62
N CYS A 104 5.43 -7.60 1.41
CA CYS A 104 5.47 -8.92 0.79
C CYS A 104 4.74 -9.98 1.64
N MET A 105 4.94 -10.00 2.96
CA MET A 105 4.23 -10.86 3.90
C MET A 105 2.71 -10.60 3.91
N HIS A 106 2.30 -9.37 3.61
CA HIS A 106 0.90 -8.99 3.45
C HIS A 106 0.35 -9.17 2.04
N GLY A 107 1.07 -9.89 1.18
CA GLY A 107 0.62 -10.28 -0.14
C GLY A 107 0.60 -9.13 -1.14
N PHE A 108 1.40 -8.08 -0.97
CA PHE A 108 1.62 -7.09 -2.04
C PHE A 108 2.50 -7.70 -3.13
N SER A 109 2.10 -7.56 -4.38
CA SER A 109 2.87 -8.05 -5.54
C SER A 109 3.88 -7.04 -6.05
N ASN A 110 3.59 -5.75 -5.85
CA ASN A 110 4.37 -4.66 -6.41
C ASN A 110 4.44 -3.48 -5.45
N ALA A 111 5.59 -2.81 -5.44
CA ALA A 111 5.75 -1.49 -4.85
C ALA A 111 6.42 -0.55 -5.86
N VAL A 112 6.08 0.74 -5.83
CA VAL A 112 6.69 1.75 -6.69
C VAL A 112 7.17 2.91 -5.83
N TYR A 113 8.46 3.18 -5.91
CA TYR A 113 9.07 4.38 -5.36
C TYR A 113 9.00 5.53 -6.37
N LEU A 114 8.31 6.59 -5.97
CA LEU A 114 8.00 7.72 -6.84
C LEU A 114 9.15 8.75 -6.97
N TYR A 115 10.32 8.41 -6.42
CA TYR A 115 11.56 9.17 -6.57
C TYR A 115 12.70 8.22 -6.96
N SER A 116 13.81 8.78 -7.45
CA SER A 116 14.99 7.98 -7.85
C SER A 116 16.07 7.94 -6.77
N LYS A 117 16.08 8.91 -5.84
CA LYS A 117 17.15 9.08 -4.87
C LYS A 117 17.34 7.82 -4.02
N ASN A 118 18.55 7.28 -4.05
CA ASN A 118 19.02 6.08 -3.34
C ASN A 118 18.30 4.77 -3.73
N PHE A 119 17.53 4.76 -4.83
CA PHE A 119 16.86 3.54 -5.27
C PHE A 119 17.84 2.49 -5.81
N ALA A 120 18.94 2.91 -6.43
CA ALA A 120 19.91 2.00 -7.05
C ALA A 120 20.47 0.94 -6.07
N THR A 121 20.55 1.27 -4.78
CA THR A 121 21.07 0.39 -3.73
C THR A 121 19.98 -0.29 -2.90
N ALA A 122 18.71 -0.04 -3.18
CA ALA A 122 17.61 -0.73 -2.49
C ALA A 122 17.43 -2.14 -3.07
N ASP A 123 16.88 -3.03 -2.25
CA ASP A 123 16.38 -4.32 -2.75
C ASP A 123 15.37 -4.11 -3.87
N LYS A 124 15.28 -5.07 -4.78
CA LYS A 124 14.38 -5.01 -5.94
C LYS A 124 13.29 -6.06 -5.88
N ILE A 125 13.49 -7.07 -5.04
CA ILE A 125 12.64 -8.24 -4.95
C ILE A 125 12.61 -8.65 -3.48
N GLN A 126 11.43 -8.97 -2.97
CA GLN A 126 11.24 -9.69 -1.70
C GLN A 126 10.44 -10.94 -1.98
N VAL A 127 10.77 -12.03 -1.29
CA VAL A 127 10.05 -13.30 -1.41
C VAL A 127 9.49 -13.65 -0.05
N ASN A 128 8.18 -13.91 -0.01
CA ASN A 128 7.51 -14.41 1.18
C ASN A 128 7.95 -15.87 1.40
N PRO A 129 8.65 -16.18 2.50
CA PRO A 129 9.16 -17.52 2.74
C PRO A 129 8.06 -18.55 3.03
N GLU A 130 6.85 -18.11 3.39
CA GLU A 130 5.73 -18.99 3.73
C GLU A 130 4.92 -19.38 2.51
N THR A 131 4.72 -18.45 1.57
CA THR A 131 3.86 -18.67 0.39
C THR A 131 4.64 -18.82 -0.91
N GLY A 132 5.88 -18.34 -0.96
CA GLY A 132 6.66 -18.21 -2.19
C GLY A 132 6.29 -16.99 -3.04
N ASP A 133 5.29 -16.20 -2.62
CA ASP A 133 4.87 -14.99 -3.33
C ASP A 133 6.00 -13.96 -3.37
N THR A 134 6.04 -13.19 -4.44
CA THR A 134 7.11 -12.24 -4.68
C THR A 134 6.58 -10.82 -4.78
N LEU A 135 7.21 -9.89 -4.07
CA LEU A 135 7.03 -8.46 -4.26
C LEU A 135 8.15 -7.92 -5.14
N TYR A 136 7.78 -7.27 -6.25
CA TYR A 136 8.70 -6.54 -7.12
C TYR A 136 8.70 -5.05 -6.77
N TYR A 137 9.88 -4.49 -6.54
CA TYR A 137 10.05 -3.09 -6.17
C TYR A 137 10.62 -2.29 -7.33
N HIS A 138 9.83 -1.33 -7.81
CA HIS A 138 10.07 -0.54 -9.00
C HIS A 138 10.33 0.92 -8.67
N GLN A 139 10.91 1.63 -9.64
CA GLN A 139 11.03 3.09 -9.60
C GLN A 139 10.37 3.68 -10.83
N ASN A 140 9.44 4.59 -10.60
CA ASN A 140 8.75 5.36 -11.64
C ASN A 140 8.26 6.65 -11.00
N SER A 141 8.57 7.81 -11.58
CA SER A 141 8.24 9.09 -10.95
C SER A 141 6.74 9.42 -10.99
N GLY A 142 6.04 8.94 -12.01
CA GLY A 142 4.68 9.35 -12.34
C GLY A 142 4.56 10.81 -12.79
N ASN A 143 5.65 11.55 -12.99
CA ASN A 143 5.60 13.00 -13.23
C ASN A 143 5.15 13.38 -14.63
N ASP A 144 5.55 12.60 -15.63
CA ASP A 144 5.11 12.79 -16.99
C ASP A 144 4.00 11.81 -17.36
N ARG A 145 3.34 12.09 -18.49
CA ARG A 145 2.18 11.33 -18.95
C ARG A 145 2.52 9.86 -19.25
N LYS A 146 3.72 9.56 -19.72
CA LYS A 146 4.14 8.18 -20.04
C LYS A 146 4.39 7.40 -18.75
N ASP A 147 5.15 8.00 -17.83
CA ASP A 147 5.43 7.43 -16.50
C ASP A 147 4.14 7.15 -15.74
N LEU A 148 3.23 8.12 -15.70
CA LEU A 148 1.92 7.96 -15.06
C LEU A 148 1.08 6.86 -15.73
N LYS A 149 1.10 6.77 -17.06
CA LYS A 149 0.39 5.72 -17.79
C LYS A 149 0.89 4.33 -17.39
N VAL A 150 2.19 4.15 -17.23
CA VAL A 150 2.76 2.88 -16.75
C VAL A 150 2.22 2.52 -15.36
N ILE A 151 2.17 3.48 -14.43
CA ILE A 151 1.60 3.22 -13.10
C ILE A 151 0.12 2.84 -13.19
N LEU A 152 -0.67 3.53 -14.00
CA LEU A 152 -2.10 3.22 -14.18
C LEU A 152 -2.32 1.85 -14.84
N LEU A 153 -1.42 1.43 -15.73
CA LEU A 153 -1.44 0.07 -16.29
C LEU A 153 -1.09 -0.99 -15.24
N MET A 154 -0.15 -0.74 -14.33
CA MET A 154 0.11 -1.64 -13.21
C MET A 154 -1.12 -1.75 -12.29
N VAL A 155 -1.82 -0.63 -12.04
CA VAL A 155 -3.09 -0.66 -11.30
C VAL A 155 -4.12 -1.50 -12.05
N LYS A 156 -4.26 -1.30 -13.37
CA LYS A 156 -5.20 -2.06 -14.21
C LYS A 156 -4.90 -3.55 -14.21
N GLU A 157 -3.62 -3.94 -14.25
CA GLU A 157 -3.19 -5.33 -14.18
C GLU A 157 -3.63 -6.00 -12.87
N VAL A 158 -3.51 -5.31 -11.74
CA VAL A 158 -3.98 -5.82 -10.44
C VAL A 158 -5.51 -5.89 -10.35
N ILE A 159 -6.24 -5.03 -11.07
CA ILE A 159 -7.71 -5.12 -11.21
C ILE A 159 -8.11 -6.35 -12.01
N ASP A 160 -7.42 -6.60 -13.13
CA ASP A 160 -7.77 -7.66 -14.07
C ASP A 160 -7.29 -9.04 -13.64
N ASN A 161 -6.30 -9.10 -12.75
CA ASN A 161 -5.71 -10.34 -12.27
C ASN A 161 -5.89 -10.46 -10.73
N PRO A 162 -6.84 -11.30 -10.26
CA PRO A 162 -7.05 -11.50 -8.83
C PRO A 162 -5.85 -12.17 -8.14
N ASP A 163 -5.00 -12.89 -8.87
CA ASP A 163 -3.82 -13.57 -8.32
C ASP A 163 -2.69 -12.59 -7.98
N LEU A 164 -2.68 -11.40 -8.60
CA LEU A 164 -1.71 -10.37 -8.25
C LEU A 164 -2.11 -9.66 -6.97
N GLY A 165 -1.24 -9.69 -5.97
CA GLY A 165 -1.32 -8.86 -4.79
C GLY A 165 -1.48 -7.35 -5.07
N PRO A 166 -1.87 -6.54 -4.07
CA PRO A 166 -2.00 -5.09 -4.26
C PRO A 166 -0.69 -4.38 -4.62
N LEU A 167 -0.83 -3.18 -5.16
CA LEU A 167 0.25 -2.25 -5.49
C LEU A 167 0.44 -1.19 -4.38
N TYR A 168 1.67 -0.99 -3.91
CA TYR A 168 2.01 0.10 -2.99
C TYR A 168 2.76 1.25 -3.69
N LEU A 169 2.15 2.43 -3.75
CA LEU A 169 2.69 3.63 -4.40
C LEU A 169 3.19 4.61 -3.36
N HIS A 170 4.50 4.89 -3.31
CA HIS A 170 5.02 5.69 -2.21
C HIS A 170 6.05 6.75 -2.58
N CYS A 171 6.04 7.81 -1.77
CA CYS A 171 7.07 8.84 -1.76
C CYS A 171 7.79 8.81 -0.39
N TRP A 172 8.45 9.89 0.04
CA TRP A 172 9.11 9.91 1.35
C TRP A 172 8.10 9.96 2.51
N ASN A 173 7.16 10.90 2.47
CA ASN A 173 6.23 11.13 3.59
C ASN A 173 4.81 10.59 3.35
N GLY A 174 4.47 10.28 2.11
CA GLY A 174 3.12 9.85 1.74
C GLY A 174 2.12 10.96 1.45
N TRP A 175 2.58 12.19 1.22
CA TRP A 175 1.70 13.33 0.96
C TRP A 175 1.67 13.75 -0.50
N HIS A 176 2.83 14.16 -1.05
CA HIS A 176 2.87 14.92 -2.30
C HIS A 176 2.75 14.05 -3.55
N GLN A 177 3.83 13.36 -3.93
CA GLN A 177 3.87 12.60 -5.18
C GLN A 177 2.93 11.40 -5.15
N SER A 178 2.92 10.64 -4.05
CA SER A 178 1.97 9.52 -3.89
C SER A 178 0.52 10.00 -3.78
N GLY A 179 0.28 11.19 -3.22
CA GLY A 179 -1.02 11.84 -3.29
C GLY A 179 -1.43 12.19 -4.71
N TYR A 180 -0.53 12.72 -5.54
CA TYR A 180 -0.83 13.04 -6.94
C TYR A 180 -1.18 11.79 -7.74
N VAL A 181 -0.34 10.77 -7.67
CA VAL A 181 -0.58 9.51 -8.38
C VAL A 181 -1.90 8.89 -7.90
N SER A 182 -2.20 8.93 -6.60
CA SER A 182 -3.49 8.50 -6.06
C SER A 182 -4.67 9.30 -6.63
N ALA A 183 -4.56 10.63 -6.70
CA ALA A 183 -5.58 11.49 -7.30
C ALA A 183 -5.81 11.14 -8.79
N ALA A 184 -4.74 10.90 -9.55
CA ALA A 184 -4.82 10.44 -10.93
C ALA A 184 -5.50 9.07 -11.06
N THR A 185 -5.17 8.12 -10.19
CA THR A 185 -5.83 6.80 -10.11
C THR A 185 -7.32 6.94 -9.84
N LEU A 186 -7.73 7.80 -8.90
CA LEU A 186 -9.14 8.05 -8.58
C LEU A 186 -9.89 8.70 -9.74
N MET A 187 -9.27 9.65 -10.44
CA MET A 187 -9.85 10.23 -11.65
C MET A 187 -9.98 9.17 -12.76
N GLN A 188 -8.95 8.34 -12.95
CA GLN A 188 -8.95 7.31 -13.99
C GLN A 188 -10.04 6.26 -13.75
N PHE A 189 -10.14 5.72 -12.54
CA PHE A 189 -10.94 4.53 -12.25
C PHE A 189 -12.19 4.80 -11.43
N CYS A 190 -12.24 5.83 -10.58
CA CYS A 190 -13.36 6.11 -9.66
C CYS A 190 -14.24 7.30 -10.07
N ASN A 191 -14.12 7.79 -11.30
CA ASN A 191 -14.90 8.91 -11.82
C ASN A 191 -14.78 10.23 -11.06
N PHE A 192 -13.70 10.42 -10.30
CA PHE A 192 -13.43 11.72 -9.71
C PHE A 192 -13.27 12.76 -10.81
N SER A 193 -13.92 13.91 -10.62
CA SER A 193 -13.58 15.14 -11.28
C SER A 193 -12.21 15.65 -10.81
N ASN A 194 -11.61 16.54 -11.59
CA ASN A 194 -10.36 17.19 -11.19
C ASN A 194 -10.49 17.98 -9.87
N GLU A 195 -11.68 18.49 -9.56
CA GLU A 195 -11.93 19.24 -8.33
C GLU A 195 -12.03 18.31 -7.11
N GLU A 196 -12.77 17.20 -7.22
CA GLU A 196 -12.82 16.17 -6.16
C GLU A 196 -11.42 15.59 -5.89
N ALA A 197 -10.65 15.33 -6.95
CA ALA A 197 -9.28 14.83 -6.85
C ALA A 197 -8.33 15.86 -6.24
N TYR A 198 -8.54 17.15 -6.55
CA TYR A 198 -7.79 18.25 -5.94
C TYR A 198 -8.07 18.35 -4.45
N ASN A 199 -9.34 18.30 -4.04
CA ASN A 199 -9.74 18.35 -2.63
C ASN A 199 -9.24 17.12 -1.88
N TYR A 200 -9.37 15.93 -2.46
CA TYR A 200 -8.75 14.71 -1.94
C TYR A 200 -7.25 14.90 -1.67
N TRP A 201 -6.50 15.47 -2.63
CA TRP A 201 -5.08 15.70 -2.45
C TRP A 201 -4.81 16.68 -1.31
N MET A 202 -5.54 17.81 -1.29
CA MET A 202 -5.39 18.84 -0.26
C MET A 202 -5.62 18.29 1.15
N ASP A 203 -6.70 17.54 1.35
CA ASP A 203 -7.12 17.02 2.65
C ASP A 203 -6.17 15.92 3.16
N ASN A 204 -5.57 15.16 2.24
CA ASN A 204 -4.70 14.03 2.57
C ASN A 204 -3.21 14.35 2.59
N THR A 205 -2.85 15.64 2.58
CA THR A 205 -1.49 16.13 2.85
C THR A 205 -1.23 16.40 4.33
N ASP A 206 -2.23 16.21 5.19
CA ASP A 206 -2.16 16.54 6.62
C ASP A 206 -1.69 17.98 6.90
N GLY A 207 -2.14 18.92 6.08
CA GLY A 207 -1.75 20.33 6.17
C GLY A 207 -0.41 20.68 5.52
N VAL A 208 0.32 19.70 4.99
CA VAL A 208 1.61 19.91 4.30
C VAL A 208 1.40 20.22 2.81
N ASN A 209 0.46 21.13 2.50
CA ASN A 209 0.09 21.53 1.14
C ASN A 209 0.53 22.95 0.78
N LYS A 210 1.10 23.71 1.73
CA LYS A 210 1.67 25.04 1.45
C LYS A 210 2.88 24.91 0.52
N GLY A 211 2.89 25.68 -0.57
CA GLY A 211 3.79 25.42 -1.71
C GLY A 211 3.21 24.35 -2.63
N TYR A 212 4.05 23.64 -3.38
CA TYR A 212 3.63 22.53 -4.26
C TYR A 212 2.62 22.88 -5.36
N ASP A 213 2.64 24.11 -5.87
CA ASP A 213 1.70 24.54 -6.92
C ASP A 213 1.84 23.73 -8.21
N ASN A 214 3.03 23.18 -8.46
CA ASN A 214 3.25 22.22 -9.54
C ASN A 214 2.38 20.96 -9.38
N VAL A 215 2.34 20.37 -8.17
CA VAL A 215 1.53 19.17 -7.91
C VAL A 215 0.04 19.49 -8.01
N LYS A 216 -0.38 20.63 -7.44
CA LYS A 216 -1.76 21.14 -7.56
C LYS A 216 -2.18 21.29 -9.02
N LYS A 217 -1.30 21.85 -9.86
CA LYS A 217 -1.52 22.00 -11.30
C LYS A 217 -1.60 20.65 -12.01
N MET A 218 -0.75 19.69 -11.64
CA MET A 218 -0.77 18.34 -12.20
C MET A 218 -2.10 17.63 -11.90
N VAL A 219 -2.63 17.74 -10.68
CA VAL A 219 -3.96 17.20 -10.33
C VAL A 219 -5.06 17.87 -11.16
N ARG A 220 -5.11 19.20 -11.16
CA ARG A 220 -6.15 19.96 -11.87
C ARG A 220 -6.15 19.77 -13.39
N ASN A 221 -4.99 19.49 -13.97
CA ASN A 221 -4.83 19.36 -15.42
C ASN A 221 -4.78 17.90 -15.89
N PHE A 222 -4.91 16.93 -14.99
CA PHE A 222 -4.94 15.53 -15.37
C PHE A 222 -6.09 15.29 -16.35
N LYS A 223 -5.79 14.51 -17.39
CA LYS A 223 -6.77 14.00 -18.35
C LYS A 223 -6.67 12.49 -18.37
N LYS A 224 -7.82 11.82 -18.26
CA LYS A 224 -7.91 10.36 -18.32
C LYS A 224 -7.25 9.83 -19.59
N PHE A 225 -6.82 8.58 -19.52
CA PHE A 225 -6.42 7.80 -20.67
C PHE A 225 -7.65 7.05 -21.18
N ASP A 226 -8.03 7.29 -22.42
CA ASP A 226 -9.23 6.70 -23.01
C ASP A 226 -9.08 5.19 -23.24
N ASP A 227 -7.84 4.71 -23.35
CA ASP A 227 -7.49 3.31 -23.57
C ASP A 227 -7.30 2.50 -22.28
N ILE A 228 -7.59 3.11 -21.11
CA ILE A 228 -7.50 2.45 -19.80
C ILE A 228 -8.81 2.68 -19.05
N SER A 229 -9.71 1.70 -19.03
CA SER A 229 -11.02 1.84 -18.38
C SER A 229 -11.44 0.57 -17.68
N ILE A 230 -12.40 0.69 -16.77
CA ILE A 230 -13.06 -0.42 -16.07
C ILE A 230 -14.57 -0.27 -16.19
N ASP A 231 -15.30 -1.38 -16.04
CA ASP A 231 -16.76 -1.35 -16.02
C ASP A 231 -17.32 -0.76 -14.72
N GLU A 232 -18.62 -0.49 -14.73
CA GLU A 232 -19.35 0.11 -13.61
C GLU A 232 -19.32 -0.72 -12.34
N GLU A 233 -19.48 -2.04 -12.45
CA GLU A 233 -19.59 -2.95 -11.32
C GLU A 233 -18.23 -3.11 -10.64
N THR A 234 -17.17 -3.27 -11.43
CA THR A 234 -15.79 -3.23 -10.96
C THR A 234 -15.49 -1.93 -10.23
N ARG A 235 -15.92 -0.78 -10.77
CA ARG A 235 -15.71 0.53 -10.13
C ARG A 235 -16.40 0.62 -8.77
N LYS A 236 -17.69 0.30 -8.68
CA LYS A 236 -18.45 0.33 -7.41
C LYS A 236 -17.83 -0.59 -6.36
N LEU A 237 -17.27 -1.71 -6.80
CA LEU A 237 -16.63 -2.68 -5.93
C LEU A 237 -15.34 -2.16 -5.30
N ILE A 238 -14.45 -1.57 -6.10
CA ILE A 238 -13.08 -1.24 -5.64
C ILE A 238 -12.94 0.18 -5.07
N CYS A 239 -13.81 1.12 -5.44
CA CYS A 239 -13.68 2.52 -5.05
C CYS A 239 -14.15 2.78 -3.60
N PRO A 240 -13.29 3.35 -2.72
CA PRO A 240 -13.68 3.70 -1.35
C PRO A 240 -14.56 4.95 -1.27
N CYS A 241 -15.18 5.20 -0.10
CA CYS A 241 -15.95 6.43 0.10
C CYS A 241 -15.08 7.70 0.18
N THR A 242 -15.67 8.81 -0.24
CA THR A 242 -15.26 10.17 0.13
C THR A 242 -16.02 10.59 1.40
N LYS A 243 -15.34 11.23 2.35
CA LYS A 243 -16.02 11.91 3.46
C LYS A 243 -16.39 13.32 3.06
#